data_AF-A0A7H9ANB8-F1
#
_entry.id   AF-A0A7H9ANB8-F1
#
_cell.length_a   1.000
_cell.length_b   1.000
_cell.length_c   1.000
_cell.angle_alpha   90.00
_cell.angle_beta   90.00
_cell.angle_gamma   90.00
#
_symmetry.space_group_name_H-M   'P 1'
#
loop_
_entity.id
_entity.type
_entity.pdbx_description
1 polymer ?
#
loop_
_entity_poly.entity_id
_entity_poly.type
_entity_poly.pdbx_seq_one_letter_code
_entity_poly.pdbx_strand_id
1 'polypeptide(L)'
;MKVFLETMIIVTLAFILTSCKNNNDNGGTNDLESYLTAKIDGVNFSPQFSGGVRTNIAADTITISGNNNDGEQITLLVPANAPFGTHILGALSGTLSTYTAAYDVNDNADDGGELAASGSITITAHDVNGQKINGTFNFVTGPTPSTTIADVFTITEGAFDISYINVEDL
;
A
#
# COMPACT_ATOMS: atom_id res chain seq x y z
N MET A 1 -33.07 20.24 -59.49
CA MET A 1 -33.24 18.79 -59.72
C MET A 1 -33.22 18.11 -58.36
N LYS A 2 -34.38 17.60 -57.95
CA LYS A 2 -34.71 16.61 -56.89
C LYS A 2 -33.94 16.67 -55.55
N VAL A 3 -34.62 17.26 -54.57
CA VAL A 3 -34.51 17.01 -53.12
C VAL A 3 -35.07 15.62 -52.84
N PHE A 4 -34.31 14.73 -52.19
CA PHE A 4 -34.84 13.47 -51.66
C PHE A 4 -35.08 13.60 -50.16
N LEU A 5 -36.36 13.77 -49.88
CA LEU A 5 -37.08 13.66 -48.63
C LEU A 5 -37.44 12.18 -48.47
N GLU A 6 -36.93 11.49 -47.44
CA GLU A 6 -37.62 10.33 -46.87
C GLU A 6 -37.47 10.32 -45.34
N THR A 7 -38.59 10.67 -44.72
CA THR A 7 -38.97 10.45 -43.33
C THR A 7 -39.17 8.94 -43.10
N MET A 8 -38.66 8.34 -42.01
CA MET A 8 -39.47 7.36 -41.26
C MET A 8 -38.89 6.91 -39.90
N ILE A 9 -39.79 6.93 -38.92
CA ILE A 9 -39.97 6.06 -37.75
C ILE A 9 -39.10 6.34 -36.51
N ILE A 10 -39.79 7.00 -35.58
CA ILE A 10 -39.68 6.92 -34.12
C ILE A 10 -39.89 5.47 -33.66
N VAL A 11 -38.90 4.88 -32.98
CA VAL A 11 -39.12 3.76 -32.05
C VAL A 11 -38.71 4.22 -30.66
N THR A 12 -39.70 4.64 -29.89
CA THR A 12 -39.61 4.86 -28.46
C THR A 12 -39.67 3.50 -27.75
N LEU A 13 -38.58 3.10 -27.10
CA LEU A 13 -38.62 2.04 -26.08
C LEU A 13 -37.94 2.58 -24.82
N ALA A 14 -38.78 3.16 -23.95
CA ALA A 14 -38.49 3.31 -22.53
C ALA A 14 -38.63 1.94 -21.85
N PHE A 15 -38.10 1.83 -20.62
CA PHE A 15 -38.06 0.68 -19.67
C PHE A 15 -36.63 0.08 -19.56
N ILE A 16 -35.94 0.05 -18.41
CA ILE A 16 -36.18 0.49 -17.02
C ILE A 16 -34.79 0.59 -16.36
N LEU A 17 -34.54 1.63 -15.57
CA LEU A 17 -33.41 1.66 -14.63
C LEU A 17 -33.76 0.75 -13.44
N THR A 18 -33.23 -0.47 -13.42
CA THR A 18 -33.22 -1.29 -12.20
C THR A 18 -32.14 -0.74 -11.27
N SER A 19 -32.52 0.23 -10.45
CA SER A 19 -31.81 0.57 -9.23
C SER A 19 -32.07 -0.55 -8.22
N CYS A 20 -31.14 -1.51 -8.15
CA CYS A 20 -31.03 -2.37 -6.98
C CYS A 20 -30.40 -1.56 -5.85
N LYS A 21 -31.25 -0.83 -5.11
CA LYS A 21 -30.97 -0.44 -3.74
C LYS A 21 -31.01 -1.72 -2.89
N ASN A 22 -29.86 -2.38 -2.75
CA ASN A 22 -29.71 -3.43 -1.76
C ASN A 22 -29.48 -2.75 -0.40
N ASN A 23 -30.56 -2.44 0.30
CA ASN A 23 -30.53 -2.15 1.72
C ASN A 23 -30.41 -3.49 2.45
N ASN A 24 -29.20 -3.90 2.77
CA ASN A 24 -28.94 -4.89 3.80
C ASN A 24 -28.22 -4.19 4.96
N ASP A 25 -29.01 -3.69 5.90
CA ASP A 25 -28.54 -3.37 7.24
C ASP A 25 -28.37 -4.70 7.99
N ASN A 26 -27.14 -5.24 8.03
CA ASN A 26 -26.70 -6.04 9.17
C ASN A 26 -25.18 -6.23 9.17
N GLY A 27 -24.53 -5.75 10.22
CA GLY A 27 -23.12 -6.00 10.51
C GLY A 27 -22.31 -4.72 10.56
N GLY A 28 -22.24 -4.10 11.74
CA GLY A 28 -21.17 -3.16 12.05
C GLY A 28 -19.84 -3.90 11.96
N THR A 29 -19.23 -3.89 10.79
CA THR A 29 -17.79 -4.01 10.65
C THR A 29 -17.31 -2.56 10.61
N ASN A 30 -16.41 -2.19 11.51
CA ASN A 30 -15.63 -0.98 11.31
C ASN A 30 -14.78 -1.28 10.08
N ASP A 31 -15.31 -0.97 8.89
CA ASP A 31 -14.67 -1.18 7.61
C ASP A 31 -13.55 -0.15 7.50
N LEU A 32 -12.48 -0.45 8.23
CA LEU A 32 -11.20 0.23 8.14
C LEU A 32 -10.52 -0.34 6.90
N GLU A 33 -11.04 0.00 5.72
CA GLU A 33 -10.40 -0.36 4.45
C GLU A 33 -8.96 0.15 4.48
N SER A 34 -8.04 -0.78 4.68
CA SER A 34 -6.61 -0.53 4.66
C SER A 34 -6.11 -0.75 3.25
N TYR A 35 -5.38 0.20 2.71
CA TYR A 35 -4.78 0.07 1.38
C TYR A 35 -3.31 0.47 1.40
N LEU A 36 -2.56 -0.19 0.52
CA LEU A 36 -1.23 0.20 0.10
C LEU A 36 -1.19 0.09 -1.43
N THR A 37 -0.58 1.05 -2.10
CA THR A 37 -0.34 1.02 -3.55
C THR A 37 1.04 1.56 -3.86
N ALA A 38 1.60 1.16 -5.00
CA ALA A 38 2.86 1.69 -5.51
C ALA A 38 3.04 1.38 -7.00
N LYS A 39 4.15 1.83 -7.57
CA LYS A 39 4.70 1.33 -8.83
C LYS A 39 6.08 0.73 -8.61
N ILE A 40 6.28 -0.49 -9.09
CA ILE A 40 7.57 -1.19 -9.09
C ILE A 40 8.09 -1.13 -10.53
N ASP A 41 9.22 -0.44 -10.73
CA ASP A 41 9.80 -0.20 -12.06
C ASP A 41 8.79 0.37 -13.07
N GLY A 42 7.88 1.21 -12.58
CA GLY A 42 6.82 1.85 -13.36
C GLY A 42 5.57 0.98 -13.59
N VAL A 43 5.57 -0.29 -13.19
CA VAL A 43 4.41 -1.19 -13.24
C VAL A 43 3.59 -1.06 -11.96
N ASN A 44 2.26 -0.99 -12.06
CA ASN A 44 1.40 -0.86 -10.90
C ASN A 44 1.48 -2.10 -9.99
N PHE A 45 1.77 -1.86 -8.72
CA PHE A 45 1.63 -2.84 -7.64
C PHE A 45 0.24 -2.66 -6.99
N SER A 46 -0.59 -3.68 -7.12
CA SER A 46 -1.94 -3.71 -6.55
C SER A 46 -2.03 -4.90 -5.59
N PRO A 47 -1.71 -4.72 -4.30
CA PRO A 47 -1.80 -5.80 -3.34
C PRO A 47 -3.25 -6.26 -3.17
N GLN A 48 -3.44 -7.56 -2.93
CA GLN A 48 -4.74 -8.11 -2.56
C GLN A 48 -5.05 -7.84 -1.09
N PHE A 49 -4.02 -7.80 -0.25
CA PHE A 49 -4.14 -7.54 1.18
C PHE A 49 -3.18 -6.42 1.58
N SER A 50 -3.66 -5.53 2.43
CA SER A 50 -2.84 -4.50 3.06
C SER A 50 -3.24 -4.37 4.51
N GLY A 51 -2.26 -4.16 5.39
CA GLY A 51 -2.53 -4.05 6.81
C GLY A 51 -1.31 -3.63 7.61
N GLY A 52 -1.53 -3.40 8.89
CA GLY A 52 -0.46 -3.07 9.81
C GLY A 52 -0.52 -3.86 11.11
N VAL A 53 0.65 -4.16 11.66
CA VAL A 53 0.79 -4.76 12.98
C VAL A 53 1.78 -3.92 13.78
N ARG A 54 1.34 -3.44 14.94
CA ARG A 54 2.21 -2.81 15.93
C ARG A 54 2.80 -3.88 16.84
N THR A 55 4.10 -3.82 17.08
CA THR A 55 4.80 -4.63 18.09
C THR A 55 5.52 -3.72 19.06
N ASN A 56 5.64 -4.14 20.33
CA ASN A 56 6.48 -3.50 21.34
C ASN A 56 7.54 -4.46 21.93
N ILE A 57 7.68 -5.67 21.37
CA ILE A 57 8.43 -6.78 21.97
C ILE A 57 9.94 -6.52 21.95
N ALA A 58 10.44 -5.90 20.87
CA ALA A 58 11.87 -5.56 20.71
C ALA A 58 12.09 -4.07 20.40
N ALA A 59 11.15 -3.46 19.69
CA ALA A 59 11.03 -2.03 19.44
C ALA A 59 9.55 -1.68 19.34
N ASP A 60 9.16 -0.44 19.66
CA ASP A 60 7.79 0.02 19.49
C ASP A 60 7.59 0.54 18.06
N THR A 61 7.18 -0.35 17.17
CA THR A 61 7.11 -0.11 15.71
C THR A 61 5.80 -0.62 15.13
N ILE A 62 5.38 -0.02 14.03
CA ILE A 62 4.30 -0.49 13.17
C ILE A 62 4.94 -1.05 11.90
N THR A 63 4.71 -2.33 11.64
CA THR A 63 4.98 -2.96 10.34
C THR A 63 3.75 -2.76 9.47
N ILE A 64 3.91 -2.11 8.33
CA ILE A 64 2.90 -1.96 7.29
C ILE A 64 3.28 -2.89 6.15
N SER A 65 2.35 -3.71 5.68
CA SER A 65 2.59 -4.63 4.58
C SER A 65 1.49 -4.55 3.53
N GLY A 66 1.87 -4.72 2.27
CA GLY A 66 0.97 -4.99 1.17
C GLY A 66 1.51 -6.17 0.37
N ASN A 67 0.69 -7.19 0.12
CA ASN A 67 1.07 -8.38 -0.66
C ASN A 67 0.06 -8.68 -1.76
N ASN A 68 0.55 -9.12 -2.92
CA ASN A 68 -0.29 -9.60 -4.02
C ASN A 68 -0.37 -11.15 -4.03
N ASN A 69 -1.07 -11.71 -5.02
CA ASN A 69 -1.22 -13.17 -5.16
C ASN A 69 -0.01 -13.86 -5.80
N ASP A 70 0.90 -13.08 -6.37
CA ASP A 70 2.09 -13.59 -7.05
C ASP A 70 3.26 -13.77 -6.07
N GLY A 71 3.06 -13.42 -4.78
CA GLY A 71 4.08 -13.47 -3.73
C GLY A 71 4.88 -12.17 -3.61
N GLU A 72 4.57 -11.14 -4.39
CA GLU A 72 5.27 -9.87 -4.24
C GLU A 72 4.76 -9.13 -3.00
N GLN A 73 5.68 -8.60 -2.20
CA GLN A 73 5.39 -7.91 -0.95
C GLN A 73 6.16 -6.60 -0.83
N ILE A 74 5.48 -5.53 -0.41
CA ILE A 74 6.11 -4.32 0.11
C ILE A 74 5.93 -4.31 1.63
N THR A 75 7.02 -4.09 2.36
CA THR A 75 7.01 -3.92 3.81
C THR A 75 7.63 -2.59 4.19
N LEU A 76 6.95 -1.82 5.03
CA LEU A 76 7.46 -0.60 5.64
C LEU A 76 7.49 -0.80 7.15
N LEU A 77 8.59 -0.42 7.80
CA LEU A 77 8.69 -0.37 9.25
C LEU A 77 8.81 1.09 9.67
N VAL A 78 7.89 1.52 10.53
CA VAL A 78 7.88 2.88 11.09
C VAL A 78 7.80 2.84 12.61
N PRO A 79 8.32 3.83 13.35
CA PRO A 79 8.09 3.95 14.78
C PRO A 79 6.60 4.07 15.11
N ALA A 80 6.14 3.47 16.22
CA ALA A 80 4.74 3.56 16.63
C ALA A 80 4.29 4.96 17.05
N ASN A 81 5.24 5.87 17.25
CA ASN A 81 5.03 7.29 17.50
C ASN A 81 5.59 8.18 16.38
N ALA A 82 5.61 7.66 15.14
CA ALA A 82 6.17 8.34 13.98
C ALA A 82 5.62 9.79 13.84
N PRO A 83 6.47 10.83 13.93
CA PRO A 83 6.01 12.20 13.75
C PRO A 83 5.65 12.48 12.29
N PHE A 84 4.81 13.50 12.08
CA PHE A 84 4.49 13.99 10.75
C PHE A 84 5.74 14.47 10.00
N GLY A 85 5.72 14.26 8.69
CA GLY A 85 6.79 14.69 7.78
C GLY A 85 7.51 13.54 7.10
N THR A 86 8.57 13.91 6.38
CA THR A 86 9.35 13.01 5.52
C THR A 86 10.58 12.48 6.25
N HIS A 87 10.70 11.16 6.26
CA HIS A 87 11.76 10.40 6.92
C HIS A 87 12.58 9.65 5.88
N ILE A 88 13.89 9.84 5.90
CA ILE A 88 14.78 9.26 4.89
C ILE A 88 15.01 7.77 5.18
N LEU A 89 14.93 6.97 4.12
CA LEU A 89 15.25 5.55 4.12
C LEU A 89 16.72 5.32 3.75
N GLY A 90 17.30 4.25 4.28
CA GLY A 90 18.68 3.84 4.01
C GLY A 90 19.69 4.23 5.09
N ALA A 91 20.83 3.55 5.10
CA ALA A 91 21.91 3.79 6.05
C ALA A 91 22.79 4.96 5.58
N LEU A 92 22.38 6.18 5.91
CA LEU A 92 23.36 7.28 5.97
C LEU A 92 24.26 7.01 7.19
N SER A 93 25.48 6.53 6.94
CA SER A 93 26.59 6.52 7.91
C SER A 93 26.57 5.50 9.07
N GLY A 94 26.02 4.29 8.87
CA GLY A 94 26.18 3.21 9.85
C GLY A 94 25.28 3.30 11.10
N THR A 95 24.33 4.24 11.12
CA THR A 95 23.19 4.20 12.03
C THR A 95 22.01 3.59 11.28
N LEU A 96 21.41 2.52 11.82
CA LEU A 96 20.16 1.99 11.28
C LEU A 96 19.09 3.08 11.40
N SER A 97 18.51 3.49 10.27
CA SER A 97 17.34 4.36 10.29
C SER A 97 16.22 3.63 11.02
N THR A 98 15.48 4.34 11.88
CA THR A 98 14.28 3.79 12.54
C THR A 98 13.12 3.57 11.56
N TYR A 99 13.28 4.07 10.34
CA TYR A 99 12.39 3.84 9.21
C TYR A 99 13.10 2.92 8.22
N THR A 100 12.47 1.80 7.90
CA THR A 100 12.97 0.89 6.86
C THR A 100 11.86 0.55 5.89
N ALA A 101 12.26 0.13 4.70
CA ALA A 101 11.36 -0.43 3.71
C ALA A 101 12.07 -1.59 3.02
N ALA A 102 11.27 -2.53 2.53
CA ALA A 102 11.73 -3.68 1.77
C ALA A 102 10.73 -3.96 0.65
N TYR A 103 11.22 -4.57 -0.41
CA TYR A 103 10.43 -5.21 -1.44
C TYR A 103 10.89 -6.66 -1.56
N ASP A 104 9.97 -7.61 -1.70
CA ASP A 104 10.27 -9.02 -1.94
C ASP A 104 9.45 -9.46 -3.15
N VAL A 105 10.07 -10.19 -4.07
CA VAL A 105 9.47 -10.67 -5.31
C VAL A 105 8.79 -12.04 -5.16
N ASN A 106 9.05 -12.80 -4.09
CA ASN A 106 8.66 -14.22 -3.99
C ASN A 106 8.08 -14.66 -2.62
N ASP A 107 7.76 -13.74 -1.71
CA ASP A 107 7.26 -14.01 -0.33
C ASP A 107 8.06 -15.14 0.37
N ASN A 108 9.34 -15.22 0.07
CA ASN A 108 10.18 -16.27 0.62
C ASN A 108 10.79 -15.69 1.89
N ALA A 109 10.08 -15.89 3.01
CA ALA A 109 10.40 -15.34 4.33
C ALA A 109 11.86 -15.52 4.79
N ASP A 110 12.62 -16.43 4.16
CA ASP A 110 14.03 -16.69 4.42
C ASP A 110 15.01 -15.65 3.81
N ASP A 111 14.61 -14.82 2.83
CA ASP A 111 15.48 -13.78 2.23
C ASP A 111 15.29 -12.40 2.87
N GLY A 112 14.12 -12.12 3.46
CA GLY A 112 13.83 -10.83 4.09
C GLY A 112 13.68 -9.66 3.11
N GLY A 113 13.62 -9.95 1.80
CA GLY A 113 13.47 -9.00 0.70
C GLY A 113 14.67 -8.08 0.47
N GLU A 114 14.66 -7.39 -0.68
CA GLU A 114 15.60 -6.34 -0.99
C GLU A 114 15.29 -5.06 -0.19
N LEU A 115 16.19 -4.70 0.73
CA LEU A 115 16.05 -3.53 1.59
C LEU A 115 16.24 -2.22 0.82
N ALA A 116 15.50 -1.19 1.23
CA ALA A 116 15.66 0.17 0.75
C ALA A 116 17.06 0.70 1.05
N ALA A 117 17.82 1.03 0.00
CA ALA A 117 19.11 1.69 0.11
C ALA A 117 19.00 3.21 0.11
N SER A 118 17.93 3.75 -0.47
CA SER A 118 17.61 5.17 -0.48
C SER A 118 16.11 5.38 -0.65
N GLY A 119 15.62 6.56 -0.31
CA GLY A 119 14.21 6.92 -0.47
C GLY A 119 13.68 7.64 0.74
N SER A 120 12.36 7.64 0.88
CA SER A 120 11.69 8.24 2.03
C SER A 120 10.29 7.67 2.27
N ILE A 121 9.84 7.77 3.52
CA ILE A 121 8.46 7.61 3.95
C ILE A 121 7.98 8.97 4.45
N THR A 122 6.82 9.44 3.99
CA THR A 122 6.19 10.67 4.48
C THR A 122 4.92 10.32 5.23
N ILE A 123 4.89 10.62 6.53
CA ILE A 123 3.69 10.46 7.37
C ILE A 123 2.84 11.73 7.25
N THR A 124 1.61 11.57 6.77
CA THR A 124 0.65 12.67 6.56
C THR A 124 -0.44 12.71 7.63
N ALA A 125 -0.79 11.55 8.21
CA ALA A 125 -1.67 11.45 9.38
C ALA A 125 -1.31 10.22 10.23
N HIS A 126 -1.54 10.32 11.54
CA HIS A 126 -1.34 9.22 12.49
C HIS A 126 -2.27 9.43 13.70
N ASP A 127 -3.33 8.64 13.77
CA ASP A 127 -4.19 8.52 14.94
C ASP A 127 -3.78 7.28 15.73
N VAL A 128 -3.00 7.50 16.79
CA VAL A 128 -2.50 6.42 17.66
C VAL A 128 -3.65 5.72 18.39
N ASN A 129 -4.71 6.44 18.76
CA ASN A 129 -5.84 5.90 19.51
C ASN A 129 -6.81 5.15 18.59
N GLY A 130 -7.05 5.69 17.40
CA GLY A 130 -7.83 5.03 16.34
C GLY A 130 -7.04 3.98 15.54
N GLN A 131 -5.78 3.75 15.92
CA GLN A 131 -4.85 2.80 15.30
C GLN A 131 -4.79 2.93 13.77
N LYS A 132 -4.62 4.16 13.30
CA LYS A 132 -4.66 4.50 11.87
C LYS A 132 -3.49 5.38 11.47
N ILE A 133 -2.82 5.05 10.37
CA ILE A 133 -1.67 5.80 9.85
C ILE A 133 -1.75 5.95 8.33
N ASN A 134 -1.37 7.14 7.85
CA ASN A 134 -1.44 7.52 6.44
C ASN A 134 -0.14 8.13 5.97
N GLY A 135 0.19 7.89 4.71
CA GLY A 135 1.38 8.47 4.14
C GLY A 135 1.64 8.12 2.70
N THR A 136 2.81 8.55 2.25
CA THR A 136 3.39 8.20 0.96
C THR A 136 4.80 7.67 1.13
N PHE A 137 5.30 6.95 0.14
CA PHE A 137 6.66 6.44 0.15
C PHE A 137 7.22 6.32 -1.26
N ASN A 138 8.54 6.31 -1.34
CA ASN A 138 9.30 5.98 -2.52
C ASN A 138 10.66 5.46 -2.04
N PHE A 139 11.19 4.45 -2.71
CA PHE A 139 12.53 3.97 -2.41
C PHE A 139 13.14 3.24 -3.59
N VAL A 140 14.46 3.12 -3.53
CA VAL A 140 15.23 2.26 -4.42
C VAL A 140 15.86 1.21 -3.53
N THR A 141 15.64 -0.07 -3.84
CA THR A 141 16.33 -1.14 -3.16
C THR A 141 17.82 -1.10 -3.51
N GLY A 142 18.67 -1.67 -2.69
CA GLY A 142 20.09 -1.79 -3.03
C GLY A 142 20.67 -3.10 -2.59
N PRO A 143 21.93 -3.36 -2.94
CA PRO A 143 22.53 -4.65 -2.68
C PRO A 143 22.59 -4.96 -1.21
N THR A 144 21.86 -6.00 -0.81
CA THR A 144 22.03 -6.65 0.48
C THR A 144 23.45 -7.22 0.51
N PRO A 145 24.29 -6.96 1.54
CA PRO A 145 25.69 -7.39 1.57
C PRO A 145 25.93 -8.90 1.45
N SER A 146 24.85 -9.70 1.45
CA SER A 146 24.82 -11.16 1.49
C SER A 146 24.77 -11.80 0.10
N THR A 147 24.38 -11.08 -0.96
CA THR A 147 24.19 -11.66 -2.31
C THR A 147 25.03 -10.96 -3.37
N THR A 148 25.65 -11.76 -4.24
CA THR A 148 26.60 -11.31 -5.29
C THR A 148 25.91 -10.61 -6.47
N ILE A 149 24.57 -10.67 -6.52
CA ILE A 149 23.69 -9.92 -7.41
C ILE A 149 22.46 -9.64 -6.56
N ALA A 150 22.16 -8.36 -6.33
CA ALA A 150 20.88 -7.97 -5.77
C ALA A 150 20.11 -7.25 -6.86
N ASP A 151 18.86 -7.65 -7.05
CA ASP A 151 17.99 -6.95 -7.96
C ASP A 151 17.68 -5.56 -7.37
N VAL A 152 17.79 -4.55 -8.23
CA VAL A 152 17.55 -3.15 -7.86
C VAL A 152 16.18 -2.79 -8.41
N PHE A 153 15.24 -2.57 -7.50
CA PHE A 153 13.87 -2.18 -7.79
C PHE A 153 13.66 -0.71 -7.46
N THR A 154 12.94 -0.02 -8.34
CA THR A 154 12.54 1.38 -8.13
C THR A 154 11.07 1.45 -7.76
N ILE A 155 10.80 1.73 -6.49
CA ILE A 155 9.46 1.85 -5.93
C ILE A 155 9.07 3.33 -5.90
N THR A 156 8.04 3.68 -6.65
CA THR A 156 7.56 5.06 -6.83
C THR A 156 6.06 5.15 -6.61
N GLU A 157 5.55 6.38 -6.46
CA GLU A 157 4.11 6.66 -6.28
C GLU A 157 3.47 5.83 -5.16
N GLY A 158 4.25 5.49 -4.14
CA GLY A 158 3.80 4.72 -2.99
C GLY A 158 2.84 5.53 -2.13
N ALA A 159 1.70 4.94 -1.78
CA ALA A 159 0.72 5.53 -0.87
C ALA A 159 0.15 4.46 0.06
N PHE A 160 -0.19 4.85 1.28
CA PHE A 160 -0.84 3.96 2.24
C PHE A 160 -1.85 4.71 3.12
N ASP A 161 -2.92 4.00 3.45
CA ASP A 161 -3.88 4.33 4.49
C ASP A 161 -4.15 3.02 5.24
N ILE A 162 -3.61 2.89 6.45
CA ILE A 162 -3.53 1.60 7.13
C ILE A 162 -4.13 1.74 8.51
N SER A 163 -5.09 0.86 8.79
CA SER A 163 -5.42 0.51 10.16
C SER A 163 -4.56 -0.64 10.62
N TYR A 164 -4.05 -0.54 11.84
CA TYR A 164 -3.17 -1.52 12.43
C TYR A 164 -3.75 -2.08 13.72
N ILE A 165 -3.34 -3.29 14.06
CA ILE A 165 -3.66 -3.95 15.33
C ILE A 165 -2.40 -4.06 16.17
N ASN A 166 -2.54 -4.21 17.50
CA ASN A 166 -1.37 -4.51 18.32
C ASN A 166 -1.15 -6.04 18.32
N VAL A 167 0.11 -6.46 18.35
CA VAL A 167 0.48 -7.88 18.36
C VAL A 167 -0.08 -8.62 19.58
N GLU A 168 -0.34 -7.92 20.68
CA GLU A 168 -0.92 -8.46 21.90
C GLU A 168 -2.43 -8.76 21.79
N ASP A 169 -3.08 -8.25 20.73
CA ASP A 169 -4.50 -8.46 20.45
C ASP A 169 -4.74 -9.65 19.49
N LEU A 170 -3.68 -10.34 19.06
CA LEU A 170 -3.69 -11.55 18.21
C LEU A 170 -3.69 -12.84 19.04
#